data_AF-A0A952QJT8-F1
#
_entry.id   AF-A0A952QJT8-F1
#
_cell.length_a   1.000
_cell.length_b   1.000
_cell.length_c   1.000
_cell.angle_alpha   90.00
_cell.angle_beta   90.00
_cell.angle_gamma   90.00
#
_symmetry.space_group_name_H-M   'P 1'
#
loop_
_entity.id
_entity.type
_entity.pdbx_description
1 polymer ?
#
loop_
_entity_poly.entity_id
_entity_poly.type
_entity_poly.pdbx_seq_one_letter_code
_entity_poly.pdbx_strand_id
1 'polypeptide(L)'
;MAEQGKGLYDSQYARFRDNQGTHQGYEFQHGPAGSVPPPVVTFMDKIKWWTLRGWRRKKILAERDRYQQDIIQIKTAHPKS
;
A
#
# COMPACT_ATOMS: atom_id res chain seq x y z
N MET A 1 4.89 -37.50 -15.11
CA MET A 1 4.93 -37.13 -16.54
C MET A 1 4.86 -35.61 -16.62
N ALA A 2 6.00 -34.92 -16.49
CA ALA A 2 6.04 -33.48 -16.74
C ALA A 2 6.07 -33.27 -18.27
N GLU A 3 5.21 -32.42 -18.82
CA GLU A 3 5.20 -32.12 -20.25
C GLU A 3 6.58 -31.64 -20.70
N GLN A 4 7.26 -32.50 -21.46
CA GLN A 4 8.56 -32.26 -22.08
C GLN A 4 8.38 -31.24 -23.19
N GLY A 5 8.56 -29.96 -22.89
CA GLY A 5 8.49 -28.90 -23.90
C GLY A 5 8.11 -27.53 -23.36
N LYS A 6 7.49 -27.46 -22.18
CA LYS A 6 7.23 -26.17 -21.54
C LYS A 6 8.42 -25.79 -20.69
N GLY A 7 9.15 -24.76 -21.13
CA GLY A 7 10.22 -24.18 -20.34
C GLY A 7 9.70 -23.80 -18.95
N LEU A 8 10.58 -23.79 -17.94
CA LEU A 8 10.23 -23.46 -16.54
C LEU A 8 9.41 -22.16 -16.39
N TYR A 9 9.52 -21.27 -17.37
CA TYR A 9 8.88 -19.96 -17.40
C TYR A 9 7.83 -19.78 -18.49
N ASP A 10 7.46 -20.83 -19.25
CA ASP A 10 6.56 -20.71 -20.41
C ASP A 10 5.20 -20.13 -20.03
N SER A 11 4.67 -20.53 -18.88
CA SER A 11 3.37 -20.03 -18.40
C SER A 11 3.40 -18.53 -18.04
N GLN A 12 4.57 -18.04 -17.60
CA GLN A 12 4.79 -16.64 -17.25
C GLN A 12 4.95 -15.79 -18.52
N TYR A 13 5.71 -16.29 -19.51
CA TYR A 13 5.86 -15.61 -20.80
C TYR A 13 4.59 -15.62 -21.64
N ALA A 14 3.80 -16.70 -21.60
CA ALA A 14 2.50 -16.76 -22.27
C ALA A 14 1.56 -15.66 -21.75
N ARG A 15 1.44 -15.54 -20.41
CA ARG A 15 0.63 -14.49 -19.77
C ARG A 15 1.13 -13.08 -20.09
N PHE A 16 2.44 -12.88 -20.15
CA PHE A 16 3.01 -11.59 -20.54
C PHE A 16 2.63 -11.23 -21.98
N ARG A 17 2.71 -12.20 -22.91
CA ARG A 17 2.34 -12.02 -24.32
C ARG A 17 0.86 -11.74 -24.51
N ASP A 18 -0.01 -12.44 -23.79
CA ASP A 18 -1.47 -12.22 -23.85
C ASP A 18 -1.86 -10.82 -23.36
N ASN A 19 -1.08 -10.26 -22.43
CA ASN A 19 -1.31 -8.95 -21.82
C ASN A 19 -0.54 -7.81 -22.53
N GLN A 20 0.25 -8.10 -23.57
CA GLN A 20 0.97 -7.08 -24.33
C GLN A 20 -0.02 -6.19 -25.10
N GLY A 21 -0.02 -4.89 -24.78
CA GLY A 21 -0.80 -3.87 -25.47
C GLY A 21 -2.12 -3.49 -24.79
N THR A 22 -2.62 -4.31 -23.86
CA THR A 22 -3.84 -4.02 -23.08
C THR A 22 -3.52 -3.48 -21.69
N HIS A 23 -2.42 -3.92 -21.08
CA HIS A 23 -2.08 -3.61 -19.69
C HIS A 23 -0.91 -2.64 -19.60
N GLN A 24 -1.00 -1.67 -18.67
CA GLN A 24 0.08 -0.77 -18.29
C GLN A 24 0.45 -1.03 -16.83
N GLY A 25 1.74 -1.02 -16.52
CA GLY A 25 2.24 -1.19 -15.15
C GLY A 25 3.72 -1.58 -15.09
N TYR A 26 4.19 -1.85 -13.87
CA TYR A 26 5.58 -2.21 -13.59
C TYR A 26 6.10 -3.37 -14.45
N GLU A 27 5.27 -4.39 -14.68
CA GLU A 27 5.61 -5.57 -15.48
C GLU A 27 5.93 -5.25 -16.95
N PHE A 28 5.43 -4.12 -17.48
CA PHE A 28 5.63 -3.66 -18.85
C PHE A 28 6.56 -2.44 -18.94
N GLN A 29 7.41 -2.23 -17.94
CA GLN A 29 8.32 -1.08 -17.85
C GLN A 29 7.61 0.28 -17.77
N HIS A 30 6.30 0.31 -17.53
CA HIS A 30 5.56 1.51 -17.16
C HIS A 30 5.68 1.76 -15.65
N GLY A 31 6.90 1.71 -15.13
CA GLY A 31 7.21 2.25 -13.81
C GLY A 31 7.16 3.78 -13.87
N PRO A 32 6.81 4.48 -12.77
CA PRO A 32 6.99 5.91 -12.71
C PRO A 32 8.45 6.25 -13.05
N ALA A 33 8.68 7.22 -13.93
CA ALA A 33 9.99 7.57 -14.50
C ALA A 33 11.01 8.15 -13.49
N GLY A 34 10.78 7.97 -12.19
CA GLY A 34 11.68 8.42 -11.14
C GLY A 34 11.37 7.79 -9.80
N SER A 35 12.37 7.82 -8.91
CA SER A 35 12.16 7.62 -7.48
C SER A 35 11.41 8.84 -6.95
N VAL A 36 10.07 8.83 -7.05
CA VAL A 36 9.25 9.87 -6.45
C VAL A 36 9.14 9.53 -4.96
N PRO A 37 9.74 10.34 -4.06
CA PRO A 37 9.57 10.10 -2.64
C PRO A 37 8.08 10.16 -2.31
N PRO A 38 7.56 9.25 -1.48
CA PRO A 38 6.17 9.29 -1.08
C PRO A 38 5.86 10.65 -0.45
N PRO A 39 4.64 11.19 -0.66
CA PRO A 39 4.27 12.48 -0.13
C PRO A 39 4.47 12.50 1.39
N VAL A 40 5.37 13.37 1.84
CA VAL A 40 5.60 13.57 3.27
C VAL A 40 4.41 14.33 3.81
N VAL A 41 3.59 13.67 4.62
CA VAL A 41 2.46 14.31 5.29
C VAL A 41 3.01 15.41 6.19
N THR A 42 2.76 16.67 5.81
CA THR A 42 3.12 17.82 6.64
C THR A 42 1.92 18.19 7.50
N PHE A 43 2.14 18.25 8.82
CA PHE A 43 1.13 18.70 9.77
C PHE A 43 1.37 20.18 10.07
N MET A 44 0.30 20.98 10.14
CA MET A 44 0.39 22.40 10.54
C MET A 44 1.04 22.53 11.93
N ASP A 45 0.62 21.67 12.86
CA ASP A 45 1.19 21.60 14.20
C ASP A 45 2.14 20.40 14.34
N LYS A 46 3.44 20.68 14.27
CA LYS A 46 4.47 19.65 14.52
C LYS A 46 4.61 19.42 16.02
N ILE A 47 4.33 18.18 16.45
CA ILE A 47 4.52 17.79 17.85
C ILE A 47 6.02 17.73 18.15
N LYS A 48 6.48 18.59 19.06
CA LYS A 48 7.85 18.56 19.60
C LYS A 48 7.99 17.37 20.55
N TRP A 49 9.00 16.52 20.35
CA TRP A 49 9.14 15.27 21.12
C TRP A 49 9.26 15.48 22.64
N TRP A 50 9.82 16.61 23.09
CA TRP A 50 9.88 16.96 24.52
C TRP A 50 8.54 17.39 25.13
N THR A 51 7.52 17.67 24.30
CA THR A 51 6.17 18.02 24.76
C THR A 51 5.27 16.79 24.97
N LEU A 52 5.74 15.60 24.60
CA LEU A 52 5.02 14.32 24.70
C LEU A 52 5.16 13.68 26.09
N ARG A 53 4.94 14.43 27.17
CA ARG A 53 4.97 13.90 28.54
C ARG A 53 3.62 14.05 29.26
N GLY A 54 3.35 13.12 30.19
CA GLY A 54 2.18 13.15 31.07
C GLY A 54 0.84 13.03 30.34
N TRP A 55 -0.11 13.87 30.74
CA TRP A 55 -1.51 13.84 30.28
C TRP A 55 -1.66 14.07 28.77
N ARG A 56 -0.79 14.89 28.18
CA ARG A 56 -0.81 15.20 26.75
C ARG A 56 -0.57 13.95 25.89
N ARG A 57 0.37 13.09 26.29
CA ARG A 57 0.62 11.80 25.61
C ARG A 57 -0.59 10.87 25.72
N LYS A 58 -1.22 10.79 26.89
CA LYS A 58 -2.42 9.97 27.10
C LYS A 58 -3.58 10.41 26.19
N LYS A 59 -3.79 11.73 26.06
CA LYS A 59 -4.81 12.30 25.17
C LYS A 59 -4.58 11.92 23.71
N ILE A 60 -3.33 12.08 23.22
CA ILE A 60 -2.95 11.71 21.84
C ILE A 60 -3.18 10.22 21.58
N LEU A 61 -2.81 9.35 22.52
CA LEU A 61 -3.01 7.90 22.38
C LEU A 61 -4.50 7.54 22.36
N ALA A 62 -5.31 8.14 23.24
CA ALA A 62 -6.76 7.91 23.24
C ALA A 62 -7.42 8.35 21.92
N GLU A 63 -6.99 9.48 21.36
CA GLU A 63 -7.49 9.97 20.08
C GLU A 63 -7.06 9.07 18.92
N ARG A 64 -5.80 8.60 18.92
CA ARG A 64 -5.30 7.60 17.97
C ARG A 64 -6.14 6.32 18.02
N ASP A 65 -6.38 5.79 19.22
CA ASP A 65 -7.10 4.53 19.39
C ASP A 65 -8.55 4.67 18.91
N ARG A 66 -9.18 5.84 19.12
CA ARG A 66 -10.49 6.16 18.54
C ARG A 66 -10.47 6.08 17.01
N TYR A 67 -9.55 6.78 16.34
CA TYR A 67 -9.46 6.74 14.88
C TYR A 67 -9.20 5.32 14.34
N GLN A 68 -8.42 4.51 15.05
CA GLN A 68 -8.18 3.12 14.66
C GLN A 68 -9.46 2.29 14.73
N GLN A 69 -10.25 2.45 15.79
CA GLN A 69 -11.54 1.78 15.92
C GLN A 69 -12.51 2.21 14.81
N ASP A 70 -12.59 3.51 14.51
CA ASP A 70 -13.44 4.03 13.44
C ASP A 70 -13.07 3.41 12.07
N ILE A 71 -11.77 3.30 11.77
CA ILE A 71 -11.29 2.66 10.52
C ILE A 71 -11.66 1.17 10.47
N ILE A 72 -11.52 0.46 11.58
CA ILE A 72 -11.89 -0.96 11.66
C ILE A 72 -13.40 -1.11 11.43
N GLN A 73 -14.21 -0.28 12.09
CA GLN A 73 -15.67 -0.28 11.94
C GLN A 73 -16.10 -0.02 10.49
N ILE A 74 -15.50 0.98 9.82
CA ILE A 74 -15.77 1.26 8.40
C ILE A 74 -15.44 0.05 7.54
N LYS A 75 -14.30 -0.62 7.76
CA LYS A 75 -13.92 -1.83 7.02
C LYS A 75 -14.87 -3.01 7.26
N THR A 76 -15.39 -3.14 8.48
CA THR A 76 -16.37 -4.20 8.78
C THR A 76 -17.76 -3.88 8.21
N ALA A 77 -18.13 -2.60 8.11
CA ALA A 77 -19.41 -2.16 7.58
C ALA A 77 -19.45 -2.14 6.03
N HIS A 78 -18.30 -1.98 5.37
CA HIS A 78 -18.15 -2.19 3.92
C HIS A 78 -17.38 -3.50 3.66
N PRO A 79 -18.04 -4.67 3.73
CA PRO A 79 -17.46 -5.85 3.12
C PRO A 79 -17.24 -5.52 1.64
N LYS A 80 -15.99 -5.69 1.16
CA LYS A 80 -15.69 -5.55 -0.27
C LYS A 80 -16.60 -6.54 -1.02
N SER A 81 -17.56 -5.99 -1.76
CA SER A 81 -18.42 -6.75 -2.66
C SER A 81 -17.65 -7.23 -3.88
#